data_AF-A0A9Q4BA67-F1
#
_entry.id   AF-A0A9Q4BA67-F1
#
_cell.length_a   1.000
_cell.length_b   1.000
_cell.length_c   1.000
_cell.angle_alpha   90.00
_cell.angle_beta   90.00
_cell.angle_gamma   90.00
#
_symmetry.space_group_name_H-M   'P 1'
#
loop_
_entity.id
_entity.type
_entity.pdbx_description
1 polymer ?
#
loop_
_entity_poly.entity_id
_entity_poly.type
_entity_poly.pdbx_seq_one_letter_code
_entity_poly.pdbx_strand_id
1 'polypeptide(L)' 'MKIKYLKVMHNANVGDVLDVTDFEANILIKTGVAEEFKEPVKKTAAKAKPKTEEQE' A
#
# COMPACT_ATOMS: atom_id res chain seq x y z
N MET A 1 -8.04 0.48 -2.54
CA MET A 1 -7.13 0.21 -3.68
C MET A 1 -5.82 0.92 -3.41
N LYS A 2 -4.70 0.20 -3.36
CA LYS A 2 -3.41 0.80 -3.03
C LYS A 2 -2.78 1.44 -4.25
N ILE A 3 -2.35 2.69 -4.09
CA ILE A 3 -1.62 3.44 -5.11
C ILE A 3 -0.32 3.99 -4.54
N LYS A 4 0.67 4.15 -5.41
CA LYS A 4 1.94 4.82 -5.11
C LYS A 4 1.97 6.17 -5.78
N TYR A 5 2.12 7.24 -5.01
CA TYR A 5 2.21 8.58 -5.55
C TYR A 5 3.51 8.77 -6.33
N LEU A 6 3.41 9.34 -7.52
CA LEU A 6 4.54 9.74 -8.36
C LEU A 6 4.84 11.24 -8.24
N LYS A 7 3.88 12.02 -7.73
CA LYS A 7 3.98 13.47 -7.54
C LYS A 7 3.65 13.86 -6.11
N VAL A 8 4.23 14.95 -5.64
CA VAL A 8 3.84 15.55 -4.35
C VAL A 8 2.44 16.12 -4.49
N MET A 9 1.58 15.73 -3.56
CA MET A 9 0.22 16.19 -3.37
C MET A 9 0.09 16.85 -1.99
N HIS A 10 -1.00 17.58 -1.75
CA HIS A 10 -1.26 18.18 -0.43
C HIS A 10 -1.31 17.14 0.69
N ASN A 11 -1.71 15.91 0.36
CA ASN A 11 -1.93 14.82 1.32
C ASN A 11 -0.87 13.69 1.24
N ALA A 12 0.09 13.76 0.31
CA ALA A 12 1.06 12.66 0.09
C ALA A 12 2.31 13.13 -0.65
N ASN A 13 3.46 12.50 -0.41
CA ASN A 13 4.70 12.76 -1.14
C ASN A 13 4.96 11.72 -2.24
N VAL A 14 5.95 11.99 -3.09
CA VAL A 14 6.41 11.02 -4.08
C VAL A 14 6.93 9.77 -3.38
N GLY A 15 6.40 8.61 -3.76
CA GLY A 15 6.76 7.32 -3.22
C GLY A 15 5.85 6.82 -2.11
N ASP A 16 4.97 7.67 -1.56
CA ASP A 16 4.00 7.25 -0.56
C ASP A 16 3.00 6.27 -1.15
N VAL A 17 2.70 5.24 -0.37
CA VAL A 17 1.69 4.24 -0.70
C VAL A 17 0.49 4.46 0.20
N LEU A 18 -0.64 4.83 -0.41
CA LEU A 18 -1.90 5.02 0.30
C LEU A 18 -2.94 4.06 -0.23
N ASP A 19 -3.83 3.61 0.65
CA ASP A 19 -5.05 2.94 0.25
C ASP A 19 -6.15 3.99 0.08
N VAL A 20 -6.66 4.10 -1.14
CA VAL A 20 -7.71 5.05 -1.53
C VAL A 20 -8.88 4.30 -2.16
N THR A 21 -9.99 4.96 -2.40
CA THR A 21 -11.13 4.32 -3.09
C THR A 21 -10.79 4.01 -4.55
N ASP A 22 -11.43 3.01 -5.16
CA ASP A 22 -11.22 2.65 -6.58
C ASP A 22 -11.47 3.83 -7.53
N PHE A 23 -12.40 4.71 -7.18
CA PHE A 23 -12.70 5.92 -7.93
C PHE A 23 -11.53 6.91 -7.89
N GLU A 24 -11.01 7.21 -6.68
CA GLU A 24 -9.85 8.09 -6.52
C GLU A 24 -8.60 7.50 -7.17
N ALA A 25 -8.35 6.21 -6.98
CA ALA A 25 -7.24 5.50 -7.61
C ALA A 25 -7.31 5.66 -9.14
N ASN A 26 -8.48 5.43 -9.75
CA ASN A 26 -8.65 5.58 -11.20
C ASN A 26 -8.36 7.00 -11.68
N ILE A 27 -8.79 8.03 -10.94
CA ILE A 27 -8.48 9.43 -11.30
C ILE A 27 -6.98 9.69 -11.18
N LEU A 28 -6.36 9.30 -10.06
CA LEU A 28 -4.94 9.55 -9.79
C LEU A 28 -4.02 8.80 -10.76
N ILE A 29 -4.39 7.58 -11.15
CA ILE A 29 -3.69 6.79 -12.15
C ILE A 29 -3.87 7.40 -13.54
N LYS A 30 -5.12 7.72 -13.96
CA LYS A 30 -5.37 8.31 -15.29
C LYS A 30 -4.74 9.68 -15.49
N THR A 31 -4.60 10.45 -14.41
CA THR A 31 -3.95 11.77 -14.45
C THR A 31 -2.42 11.70 -14.35
N GLY A 32 -1.85 10.50 -14.16
CA GLY A 32 -0.41 10.31 -14.02
C GLY A 32 0.16 10.94 -12.74
N VAL A 33 -0.64 11.02 -11.69
CA VAL A 33 -0.23 11.47 -10.35
C VAL A 33 0.26 10.30 -9.51
N ALA A 34 -0.33 9.12 -9.70
CA ALA A 34 0.00 7.90 -8.97
C ALA A 34 -0.01 6.68 -9.89
N GLU A 35 0.51 5.57 -9.41
CA GLU A 35 0.44 4.26 -10.08
C GLU A 35 -0.20 3.23 -9.17
N GLU A 36 -0.79 2.19 -9.77
CA GLU A 36 -1.31 1.06 -9.01
C GLU A 36 -0.18 0.40 -8.22
N PHE A 37 -0.31 0.36 -6.89
CA PHE A 37 0.63 -0.32 -6.03
C PHE A 37 0.11 -1.71 -5.71
N LYS A 38 0.55 -2.69 -6.51
CA LYS A 38 0.45 -4.09 -6.11
C LYS A 38 1.53 -4.36 -5.09
N GLU A 39 1.11 -4.58 -3.85
CA GLU A 39 2.01 -5.06 -2.81
C GLU A 39 2.69 -6.32 -3.36
N PRO A 40 4.04 -6.40 -3.37
CA PRO A 40 4.71 -7.59 -3.83
C PRO A 40 4.25 -8.70 -2.90
N VAL A 41 3.41 -9.60 -3.42
CA VAL A 41 2.99 -10.80 -2.72
C VAL A 41 4.28 -11.54 -2.43
N LYS A 42 4.78 -11.38 -1.20
CA LYS A 42 5.88 -12.19 -0.68
C LYS A 42 5.36 -13.62 -0.69
N LYS A 43 5.55 -14.32 -1.82
CA LYS A 43 5.56 -15.77 -1.82
C LYS A 43 6.60 -16.15 -0.77
N THR A 44 6.13 -16.88 0.24
CA THR A 44 6.88 -17.48 1.36
C THR A 44 7.33 -16.55 2.50
N ALA A 45 6.52 -16.54 3.56
CA ALA A 45 6.96 -17.07 4.85
C ALA A 45 5.75 -17.61 5.61
N ALA A 46 5.29 -18.79 5.18
CA ALA A 46 4.51 -19.64 6.05
C ALA A 46 5.42 -20.10 7.21
N LYS A 47 5.38 -19.40 8.33
CA LYS A 47 5.49 -20.04 9.66
C LYS A 47 4.45 -19.40 10.56
N ALA A 48 3.38 -20.17 10.72
CA ALA A 48 2.33 -19.97 11.69
C ALA A 48 2.92 -19.81 13.11
N LYS A 49 2.23 -18.99 13.90
CA LYS A 49 2.38 -18.90 15.36
C LYS A 49 2.19 -20.28 16.00
N PRO A 50 2.72 -20.49 17.21
CA PRO A 50 1.75 -20.64 18.30
C PRO A 50 1.99 -19.64 19.43
N LYS A 51 0.93 -19.49 20.21
CA LYS A 51 0.70 -18.58 21.33
C LYS A 51 0.92 -19.36 22.63
N THR A 52 1.79 -18.88 23.54
CA THR A 52 1.90 -19.22 24.99
C THR A 52 2.80 -18.13 25.61
N GLU A 53 2.30 -17.16 26.38
CA GLU A 53 2.10 -17.13 27.85
C GLU A 53 3.40 -16.95 28.66
N GLU A 54 3.34 -16.03 29.65
CA GLU A 54 4.29 -15.72 30.75
C GLU A 54 5.69 -15.17 30.37
N GLN A 55 6.08 -13.94 30.72
CA GLN A 55 6.27 -13.30 32.04
C GLN A 55 7.38 -13.99 32.85
N GLU A 56 8.60 -13.41 32.82
CA GLU A 56 9.59 -13.48 33.89
C GLU A 56 10.36 -12.16 33.94
#